data_AF-A0A418NC05-F1
#
_entry.id   AF-A0A418NC05-F1
#
_cell.length_a   1.000
_cell.length_b   1.000
_cell.length_c   1.000
_cell.angle_alpha   90.00
_cell.angle_beta   90.00
_cell.angle_gamma   90.00
#
_symmetry.space_group_name_H-M   'P 1'
#
loop_
_entity.id
_entity.type
_entity.pdbx_description
1 polymer ?
#
loop_
_entity_poly.entity_id
_entity_poly.type
_entity_poly.pdbx_seq_one_letter_code
_entity_poly.pdbx_strand_id
1 'polypeptide(L)'
;MTQKISFLEELLEKGCIDEHVSSISFKDSSNKIHHSTVEPKFWASQDTLIYTDVPGYMRVSFFGQETNKNEKSVATFEGSYIDLGRYTDIDQFLKAKLSSKRISRLKAYKRNLERVFPITYNYYYGNIDDTTYGQLMDSLKSMITKRFHEKELEHLALMEWDKFKENGRKLIQEKKAAIIVIQHGDHPIHISFNYVWEKLVFGYVRGFDVDYSKFYLGYIDILLQLDWCFKNQFKIYDLLRENMEYKLRFADCTYLYRTHIVYPQKPVYKKVASLKQWLSISLEFDVYYPVIDKLKGIYRKIPFLPKRRRQIKSLYYLDEVSGEERSKLEQGTYQTVNLYSNPQIYLKRAAYHFLYLSKDNLENLKVYRDPVTPNIFYLKGLKTMKKVHFNQSETRNGDLES
;
A
#
# COMPACT_ATOMS: atom_id res chain seq x y z
N MET A 1 -10.24 -31.19 15.94
CA MET A 1 -10.61 -29.95 15.25
C MET A 1 -9.41 -29.48 14.44
N THR A 2 -9.63 -28.75 13.34
CA THR A 2 -8.55 -28.10 12.58
C THR A 2 -8.72 -26.61 12.74
N GLN A 3 -7.73 -25.93 13.30
CA GLN A 3 -7.73 -24.48 13.44
C GLN A 3 -6.80 -23.88 12.39
N LYS A 4 -7.27 -22.83 11.70
CA LYS A 4 -6.48 -22.08 10.72
C LYS A 4 -6.26 -20.68 11.26
N ILE A 5 -5.00 -20.26 11.38
CA ILE A 5 -4.63 -18.96 11.92
C ILE A 5 -3.55 -18.32 11.05
N SER A 6 -3.63 -17.00 10.89
CA SER A 6 -2.60 -16.20 10.20
C SER A 6 -1.59 -15.67 11.22
N PHE A 7 -0.31 -16.02 11.05
CA PHE A 7 0.77 -15.58 11.93
C PHE A 7 0.85 -14.06 12.04
N LEU A 8 0.76 -13.34 10.92
CA LEU A 8 0.86 -11.88 10.93
C LEU A 8 -0.34 -11.23 11.62
N GLU A 9 -1.56 -11.76 11.45
CA GLU A 9 -2.74 -11.25 12.16
C GLU A 9 -2.59 -11.46 13.68
N GLU A 10 -2.14 -12.65 14.10
CA GLU A 10 -1.94 -12.97 15.51
C GLU A 10 -0.84 -12.12 16.14
N LEU A 11 0.28 -11.96 15.43
CA LEU A 11 1.44 -11.19 15.87
C LEU A 11 1.15 -9.69 15.95
N LEU A 12 0.55 -9.12 14.90
CA LEU A 12 0.49 -7.67 14.71
C LEU A 12 -0.83 -7.06 15.23
N GLU A 13 -1.93 -7.83 15.22
CA GLU A 13 -3.25 -7.30 15.55
C GLU A 13 -3.76 -7.80 16.90
N LYS A 14 -3.67 -9.11 17.15
CA LYS A 14 -4.29 -9.74 18.33
C LYS A 14 -3.37 -9.75 19.55
N GLY A 15 -2.06 -9.88 19.34
CA GLY A 15 -1.07 -9.96 20.42
C GLY A 15 -1.20 -11.23 21.28
N CYS A 16 -1.82 -12.29 20.75
CA CYS A 16 -2.03 -13.57 21.45
C CYS A 16 -1.11 -14.69 20.97
N ILE A 17 0.02 -14.34 20.33
CA ILE A 17 0.95 -15.29 19.70
C ILE A 17 1.49 -16.37 20.65
N ASP A 18 1.52 -16.06 21.95
CA ASP A 18 1.97 -16.95 23.02
C ASP A 18 1.05 -18.17 23.22
N GLU A 19 -0.15 -18.18 22.64
CA GLU A 19 -1.06 -19.33 22.69
C GLU A 19 -0.54 -20.51 21.85
N HIS A 20 0.18 -20.22 20.76
CA HIS A 20 0.60 -21.21 19.77
C HIS A 20 2.13 -21.32 19.62
N VAL A 21 2.84 -20.20 19.76
CA VAL A 21 4.26 -20.05 19.45
C VAL A 21 5.11 -19.95 20.73
N SER A 22 6.15 -20.77 20.84
CA SER A 22 7.07 -20.74 21.98
C SER A 22 8.19 -19.72 21.79
N SER A 23 8.69 -19.56 20.57
CA SER A 23 9.70 -18.53 20.27
C SER A 23 9.73 -18.14 18.81
N ILE A 24 10.21 -16.91 18.57
CA ILE A 24 10.47 -16.38 17.22
C ILE A 24 11.92 -15.91 17.18
N SER A 25 12.65 -16.30 16.14
CA SER A 25 14.00 -15.81 15.84
C SER A 25 14.13 -15.44 14.38
N PHE A 26 15.17 -14.70 14.01
CA PHE A 26 15.56 -14.60 12.61
C PHE A 26 16.22 -15.92 12.17
N LYS A 27 16.19 -16.24 10.86
CA LYS A 27 16.87 -17.45 10.37
C LYS A 27 18.38 -17.37 10.47
N ASP A 28 18.94 -16.18 10.28
CA ASP A 28 20.39 -15.93 10.23
C ASP A 28 20.96 -15.53 11.60
N SER A 29 20.14 -15.54 12.65
CA SER A 29 20.56 -15.24 14.02
C SER A 29 19.99 -16.26 15.00
N SER A 30 20.83 -16.75 15.91
CA SER A 30 20.40 -17.60 17.02
C SER A 30 19.70 -16.81 18.13
N ASN A 31 19.74 -15.48 18.09
CA ASN A 31 19.09 -14.65 19.09
C ASN A 31 17.56 -14.73 18.91
N LYS A 32 16.88 -15.19 19.96
CA LYS A 32 15.42 -15.14 20.04
C LYS A 32 14.98 -13.69 20.16
N ILE A 33 14.14 -13.27 19.24
CA ILE A 33 13.49 -11.94 19.25
C ILE A 33 12.31 -11.98 20.22
N HIS A 34 11.64 -13.13 20.28
CA HIS A 34 10.50 -13.38 21.17
C HIS A 34 10.61 -14.76 21.82
N HIS A 35 10.20 -14.84 23.07
CA HIS A 35 10.16 -16.08 23.84
C HIS A 35 8.99 -16.06 24.82
N SER A 36 8.05 -16.97 24.64
CA SER A 36 6.93 -17.14 25.54
C SER A 36 7.36 -17.94 26.77
N THR A 37 6.93 -17.48 27.94
CA THR A 37 7.06 -18.21 29.22
C THR A 37 5.73 -18.83 29.68
N VAL A 38 4.66 -18.63 28.90
CA VAL A 38 3.30 -19.06 29.24
C VAL A 38 3.13 -20.54 28.88
N GLU A 39 2.62 -21.35 29.81
CA GLU A 39 2.20 -22.70 29.49
C GLU A 39 1.01 -22.67 28.51
N PRO A 40 1.13 -23.27 27.33
CA PRO A 40 0.14 -23.10 26.28
C PRO A 40 -1.12 -23.92 26.56
N LYS A 41 -2.26 -23.25 26.71
CA LYS A 41 -3.58 -23.89 26.89
C LYS A 41 -4.02 -24.70 25.68
N PHE A 42 -3.65 -24.29 24.47
CA PHE A 42 -4.11 -24.88 23.21
C PHE A 42 -3.68 -26.34 23.03
N TRP A 43 -2.47 -26.69 23.48
CA TRP A 43 -1.89 -27.99 23.15
C TRP A 43 -2.40 -29.16 23.98
N ALA A 44 -3.27 -28.91 24.96
CA ALA A 44 -4.00 -29.96 25.67
C ALA A 44 -5.06 -30.66 24.78
N SER A 45 -5.52 -30.03 23.68
CA SER A 45 -6.67 -30.52 22.88
C SER A 45 -6.32 -31.55 21.78
N GLN A 46 -5.03 -31.81 21.52
CA GLN A 46 -4.55 -32.62 20.38
C GLN A 46 -5.08 -32.14 19.01
N ASP A 47 -5.33 -30.86 18.81
CA ASP A 47 -5.84 -30.35 17.52
C ASP A 47 -4.73 -30.15 16.46
N THR A 48 -5.16 -30.10 15.19
CA THR A 48 -4.28 -29.74 14.07
C THR A 48 -4.33 -28.22 13.90
N LEU A 49 -3.16 -27.59 13.89
CA LEU A 49 -2.99 -26.16 13.64
C LEU A 49 -2.41 -25.95 12.23
N ILE A 50 -3.12 -25.17 11.41
CA ILE A 50 -2.61 -24.63 10.15
C ILE A 50 -2.27 -23.17 10.39
N TYR A 51 -0.97 -22.88 10.41
CA TYR A 51 -0.44 -21.56 10.68
C TYR A 51 0.11 -20.94 9.40
N THR A 52 -0.63 -20.01 8.80
CA THR A 52 -0.27 -19.35 7.53
C THR A 52 0.56 -18.09 7.79
N ASP A 53 1.07 -17.47 6.72
CA ASP A 53 1.66 -16.13 6.76
C ASP A 53 2.94 -15.97 7.56
N VAL A 54 3.70 -17.04 7.81
CA VAL A 54 5.00 -16.92 8.46
C VAL A 54 6.04 -16.37 7.47
N PRO A 55 6.63 -15.18 7.67
CA PRO A 55 7.64 -14.66 6.77
C PRO A 55 8.87 -15.56 6.72
N GLY A 56 9.40 -15.79 5.53
CA GLY A 56 10.48 -16.76 5.30
C GLY A 56 11.80 -16.41 5.97
N TYR A 57 12.02 -15.18 6.43
CA TYR A 57 13.20 -14.77 7.19
C TYR A 57 13.04 -14.98 8.71
N MET A 58 11.83 -15.29 9.17
CA MET A 58 11.55 -15.67 10.56
C MET A 58 11.60 -17.19 10.71
N ARG A 59 12.02 -17.63 11.90
CA ARG A 59 11.90 -19.00 12.37
C ARG A 59 10.96 -18.99 13.56
N VAL A 60 9.89 -19.76 13.44
CA VAL A 60 8.86 -19.90 14.47
C VAL A 60 8.99 -21.29 15.06
N SER A 61 9.06 -21.35 16.39
CA SER A 61 9.00 -22.61 17.15
C SER A 61 7.63 -22.71 17.80
N PHE A 62 6.99 -23.87 17.67
CA PHE A 62 5.70 -24.15 18.27
C PHE A 62 5.87 -24.96 19.55
N PHE A 63 5.00 -24.72 20.53
CA PHE A 63 5.05 -25.51 21.75
C PHE A 63 4.76 -27.00 21.53
N GLY A 64 5.49 -27.86 22.24
CA GLY A 64 5.36 -29.32 22.17
C GLY A 64 5.94 -29.97 20.92
N GLN A 65 6.82 -29.30 20.17
CA GLN A 65 7.68 -29.99 19.17
C GLN A 65 8.56 -31.06 19.82
N GLU A 66 8.95 -30.89 21.09
CA GLU A 66 9.77 -31.87 21.83
C GLU A 66 8.95 -33.05 22.39
N THR A 67 7.61 -32.99 22.37
CA THR A 67 6.73 -34.04 22.90
C THR A 67 5.55 -34.34 21.97
N ASN A 68 5.60 -35.49 21.29
CA ASN A 68 4.48 -36.12 20.57
C ASN A 68 3.82 -35.33 19.41
N LYS A 69 4.51 -34.39 18.76
CA LYS A 69 3.98 -33.65 17.60
C LYS A 69 4.90 -33.70 16.39
N ASN A 70 4.31 -33.45 15.23
CA ASN A 70 5.02 -33.34 13.96
C ASN A 70 4.67 -32.02 13.28
N GLU A 71 5.58 -31.53 12.46
CA GLU A 71 5.39 -30.35 11.64
C GLU A 71 5.69 -30.68 10.17
N LYS A 72 4.87 -30.12 9.28
CA LYS A 72 5.21 -29.97 7.86
C LYS A 72 5.04 -28.50 7.47
N SER A 73 5.88 -28.02 6.56
CA SER A 73 5.72 -26.67 6.00
C SER A 73 5.70 -26.70 4.48
N VAL A 74 5.00 -25.72 3.90
CA VAL A 74 4.94 -25.45 2.45
C VAL A 74 5.28 -23.99 2.23
N ALA A 75 6.10 -23.70 1.22
CA ALA A 75 6.37 -22.33 0.80
C ALA A 75 5.17 -21.84 -0.04
N THR A 76 4.72 -20.61 0.20
CA THR A 76 3.48 -20.10 -0.39
C THR A 76 3.73 -18.84 -1.22
N PHE A 77 3.36 -17.68 -0.70
CA PHE A 77 3.47 -16.40 -1.41
C PHE A 77 4.88 -15.82 -1.30
N GLU A 78 5.26 -15.02 -2.29
CA GLU A 78 6.47 -14.23 -2.22
C GLU A 78 6.27 -12.92 -1.44
N GLY A 79 7.27 -12.54 -0.66
CA GLY A 79 7.42 -11.24 -0.05
C GLY A 79 8.84 -10.69 -0.22
N SER A 80 9.04 -9.46 0.21
CA SER A 80 10.35 -8.81 0.22
C SER A 80 10.49 -7.86 1.40
N TYR A 81 11.72 -7.62 1.82
CA TYR A 81 12.02 -6.64 2.87
C TYR A 81 13.30 -5.87 2.56
N ILE A 82 13.46 -4.77 3.28
CA ILE A 82 14.64 -3.89 3.27
C ILE A 82 15.36 -4.10 4.60
N ASP A 83 16.66 -4.40 4.54
CA ASP A 83 17.50 -4.56 5.73
C ASP A 83 18.12 -3.21 6.07
N LEU A 84 17.35 -2.40 6.82
CA LEU A 84 17.78 -1.07 7.27
C LEU A 84 19.02 -1.17 8.15
N GLY A 85 19.26 -2.30 8.82
CA GLY A 85 20.44 -2.54 9.65
C GLY A 85 21.76 -2.45 8.90
N ARG A 86 21.75 -2.61 7.56
CA ARG A 86 22.93 -2.49 6.70
C ARG A 86 23.33 -1.06 6.37
N TYR A 87 22.50 -0.08 6.74
CA TYR A 87 22.66 1.31 6.36
C TYR A 87 22.59 2.24 7.58
N THR A 88 23.32 3.34 7.54
CA THR A 88 23.31 4.37 8.59
C THR A 88 22.10 5.28 8.47
N ASP A 89 21.71 5.60 7.24
CA ASP A 89 20.68 6.56 6.92
C ASP A 89 20.08 6.31 5.52
N ILE A 90 19.04 7.09 5.20
CA ILE A 90 18.35 7.02 3.92
C ILE A 90 19.25 7.37 2.73
N ASP A 91 20.21 8.27 2.87
CA ASP A 91 21.06 8.67 1.76
C ASP A 91 22.05 7.54 1.39
N GLN A 92 22.62 6.85 2.38
CA GLN A 92 23.46 5.68 2.15
C GLN A 92 22.64 4.55 1.51
N PHE A 93 21.45 4.27 2.03
CA PHE A 93 20.53 3.28 1.45
C PHE A 93 20.23 3.58 -0.03
N LEU A 94 19.83 4.82 -0.35
CA LEU A 94 19.47 5.21 -1.70
C LEU A 94 20.66 5.10 -2.66
N LYS A 95 21.87 5.48 -2.23
CA LYS A 95 23.10 5.36 -3.03
C LYS A 95 23.47 3.89 -3.30
N ALA A 96 23.22 3.01 -2.34
CA ALA A 96 23.47 1.58 -2.49
C ALA A 96 22.47 0.90 -3.44
N LYS A 97 21.21 1.34 -3.44
CA LYS A 97 20.13 0.69 -4.21
C LYS A 97 19.88 1.28 -5.59
N LEU A 98 20.12 2.57 -5.78
CA LEU A 98 19.64 3.30 -6.95
C LEU A 98 20.75 4.12 -7.61
N SER A 99 20.63 4.33 -8.92
CA SER A 99 21.54 5.22 -9.63
C SER A 99 21.30 6.69 -9.26
N SER A 100 22.35 7.52 -9.33
CA SER A 100 22.29 8.95 -9.04
C SER A 100 21.18 9.69 -9.78
N LYS A 101 20.92 9.32 -11.05
CA LYS A 101 19.81 9.85 -11.85
C LYS A 101 18.44 9.56 -11.23
N ARG A 102 18.25 8.35 -10.70
CA ARG A 102 16.99 7.94 -10.07
C ARG A 102 16.82 8.58 -8.70
N ILE A 103 17.88 8.65 -7.90
CA ILE A 103 17.88 9.37 -6.61
C ILE A 103 17.48 10.83 -6.83
N SER A 104 18.11 11.51 -7.81
CA SER A 104 17.79 12.89 -8.14
C SER A 104 16.32 13.06 -8.53
N ARG A 105 15.76 12.12 -9.31
CA ARG A 105 14.34 12.11 -9.69
C ARG A 105 13.40 11.91 -8.51
N LEU A 106 13.71 10.97 -7.61
CA LEU A 106 12.93 10.72 -6.39
C LEU A 106 12.90 11.97 -5.50
N LYS A 107 14.05 12.60 -5.27
CA LYS A 107 14.14 13.88 -4.54
C LYS A 107 13.37 14.99 -5.27
N ALA A 108 13.37 14.99 -6.61
CA ALA A 108 12.62 15.96 -7.39
C ALA A 108 11.10 15.81 -7.27
N TYR A 109 10.56 14.60 -7.09
CA TYR A 109 9.12 14.41 -6.87
C TYR A 109 8.65 15.13 -5.61
N LYS A 110 9.36 14.94 -4.50
CA LYS A 110 9.09 15.62 -3.23
C LYS A 110 9.17 17.14 -3.38
N ARG A 111 10.29 17.66 -3.91
CA ARG A 111 10.47 19.09 -4.15
C ARG A 111 9.41 19.68 -5.08
N ASN A 112 8.94 18.94 -6.07
CA ASN A 112 7.90 19.45 -6.98
C ASN A 112 6.56 19.58 -6.26
N LEU A 113 6.19 18.58 -5.45
CA LEU A 113 4.96 18.63 -4.65
C LEU A 113 4.97 19.82 -3.69
N GLU A 114 6.04 19.98 -2.90
CA GLU A 114 6.20 21.05 -1.90
C GLU A 114 6.25 22.46 -2.50
N ARG A 115 6.60 22.56 -3.78
CA ARG A 115 6.65 23.83 -4.49
C ARG A 115 5.30 24.26 -5.06
N VAL A 116 4.46 23.29 -5.38
CA VAL A 116 3.13 23.52 -5.94
C VAL A 116 2.10 23.72 -4.82
N PHE A 117 2.21 22.96 -3.74
CA PHE A 117 1.24 22.94 -2.64
C PHE A 117 1.90 23.23 -1.29
N PRO A 118 1.18 23.83 -0.33
CA PRO A 118 1.63 23.91 1.05
C PRO A 118 1.51 22.53 1.71
N ILE A 119 2.62 21.78 1.69
CA ILE A 119 2.68 20.40 2.20
C ILE A 119 3.22 20.34 3.62
N THR A 120 2.58 19.56 4.46
CA THR A 120 3.11 19.14 5.76
C THR A 120 3.11 17.61 5.88
N TYR A 121 3.97 17.09 6.76
CA TYR A 121 4.12 15.66 7.01
C TYR A 121 3.88 15.37 8.48
N ASN A 122 2.98 14.44 8.78
CA ASN A 122 2.67 14.04 10.15
C ASN A 122 2.99 12.56 10.35
N TYR A 123 3.55 12.24 11.51
CA TYR A 123 3.95 10.88 11.90
C TYR A 123 3.30 10.59 13.25
N TYR A 124 2.31 9.70 13.26
CA TYR A 124 1.59 9.30 14.46
C TYR A 124 2.13 7.95 14.93
N TYR A 125 2.89 7.97 16.03
CA TYR A 125 3.49 6.80 16.67
C TYR A 125 3.51 7.01 18.19
N GLY A 126 2.51 6.47 18.89
CA GLY A 126 2.32 6.61 20.35
C GLY A 126 1.27 7.65 20.77
N ASN A 127 1.11 8.76 20.05
CA ASN A 127 0.11 9.78 20.38
C ASN A 127 -0.74 10.16 19.16
N ILE A 128 -2.05 10.02 19.30
CA ILE A 128 -3.07 10.47 18.35
C ILE A 128 -4.41 10.55 19.09
N ASP A 129 -5.16 11.63 18.88
CA ASP A 129 -6.51 11.79 19.43
C ASP A 129 -7.57 11.10 18.56
N ASP A 130 -8.74 10.87 19.14
CA ASP A 130 -9.82 10.07 18.55
C ASP A 130 -10.39 10.73 17.29
N THR A 131 -10.51 12.06 17.32
CA THR A 131 -11.04 12.85 16.21
C THR A 131 -10.10 12.77 15.01
N THR A 132 -8.81 13.05 15.23
CA THR A 132 -7.78 12.97 14.19
C THR A 132 -7.67 11.56 13.64
N TYR A 133 -7.64 10.54 14.51
CA TYR A 133 -7.58 9.15 14.08
C TYR A 133 -8.78 8.77 13.21
N GLY A 134 -9.99 9.09 13.65
CA GLY A 134 -11.23 8.82 12.91
C GLY A 134 -11.20 9.45 11.51
N GLN A 135 -10.86 10.74 11.42
CA GLN A 135 -10.77 11.48 10.17
C GLN A 135 -9.74 10.90 9.20
N LEU A 136 -8.56 10.51 9.70
CA LEU A 136 -7.51 9.90 8.87
C LEU A 136 -7.94 8.54 8.34
N MET A 137 -8.56 7.69 9.17
CA MET A 137 -9.04 6.39 8.72
C MET A 137 -10.18 6.51 7.71
N ASP A 138 -11.11 7.45 7.89
CA ASP A 138 -12.18 7.69 6.92
C ASP A 138 -11.64 8.23 5.59
N SER A 139 -10.64 9.12 5.66
CA SER A 139 -9.93 9.61 4.48
C SER A 139 -9.19 8.49 3.75
N LEU A 140 -8.50 7.61 4.48
CA LEU A 140 -7.79 6.46 3.92
C LEU A 140 -8.77 5.50 3.23
N LYS A 141 -9.91 5.18 3.86
CA LYS A 141 -10.98 4.37 3.25
C LYS A 141 -11.44 4.99 1.93
N SER A 142 -11.74 6.30 1.96
CA SER A 142 -12.19 7.04 0.77
C SER A 142 -11.18 7.00 -0.38
N MET A 143 -9.89 7.23 -0.09
CA MET A 143 -8.81 7.17 -1.08
C MET A 143 -8.68 5.79 -1.72
N ILE A 144 -8.75 4.73 -0.91
CA ILE A 144 -8.70 3.35 -1.38
C ILE A 144 -9.94 3.09 -2.25
N THR A 145 -11.15 3.31 -1.75
CA THR A 145 -12.39 3.05 -2.50
C THR A 145 -12.44 3.78 -3.84
N LYS A 146 -12.12 5.09 -3.87
CA LYS A 146 -12.08 5.87 -5.13
C LYS A 146 -11.14 5.25 -6.15
N ARG A 147 -9.93 4.88 -5.73
CA ARG A 147 -8.91 4.28 -6.60
C ARG A 147 -9.31 2.89 -7.11
N PHE A 148 -9.99 2.10 -6.29
CA PHE A 148 -10.43 0.74 -6.63
C PHE A 148 -11.64 0.75 -7.55
N HIS A 149 -12.58 1.69 -7.35
CA HIS A 149 -13.66 1.97 -8.29
C HIS A 149 -13.12 2.38 -9.67
N GLU A 150 -12.15 3.30 -9.74
CA GLU A 150 -11.48 3.67 -11.01
C GLU A 150 -10.81 2.48 -11.72
N LYS A 151 -10.52 1.38 -11.00
CA LYS A 151 -9.82 0.21 -11.54
C LYS A 151 -10.71 -1.02 -11.76
N GLU A 152 -12.00 -0.96 -11.42
CA GLU A 152 -12.91 -2.10 -11.40
C GLU A 152 -12.35 -3.29 -10.59
N LEU A 153 -11.74 -3.01 -9.43
CA LEU A 153 -11.14 -4.02 -8.56
C LEU A 153 -11.73 -3.91 -7.14
N GLU A 154 -11.88 -5.03 -6.46
CA GLU A 154 -12.17 -5.07 -5.02
C GLU A 154 -10.86 -5.15 -4.22
N HIS A 155 -10.81 -4.53 -3.05
CA HIS A 155 -9.64 -4.57 -2.17
C HIS A 155 -9.94 -5.38 -0.91
N LEU A 156 -9.15 -6.43 -0.65
CA LEU A 156 -9.35 -7.33 0.49
C LEU A 156 -9.39 -6.59 1.84
N ALA A 157 -8.59 -5.53 2.01
CA ALA A 157 -8.59 -4.77 3.27
C ALA A 157 -9.86 -3.96 3.53
N LEU A 158 -10.76 -3.81 2.55
CA LEU A 158 -12.07 -3.17 2.77
C LEU A 158 -13.09 -4.12 3.40
N MET A 159 -12.89 -5.44 3.34
CA MET A 159 -13.85 -6.42 3.88
C MET A 159 -13.91 -6.41 5.41
N GLU A 160 -12.81 -6.10 6.10
CA GLU A 160 -12.75 -6.01 7.56
C GLU A 160 -12.40 -4.59 8.04
N TRP A 161 -12.76 -3.56 7.27
CA TRP A 161 -12.33 -2.17 7.53
C TRP A 161 -12.70 -1.67 8.93
N ASP A 162 -13.90 -2.01 9.41
CA ASP A 162 -14.39 -1.49 10.68
C ASP A 162 -13.62 -2.09 11.86
N LYS A 163 -13.32 -3.40 11.81
CA LYS A 163 -12.43 -4.08 12.77
C LYS A 163 -11.01 -3.50 12.73
N PHE A 164 -10.49 -3.22 11.52
CA PHE A 164 -9.18 -2.58 11.34
C PHE A 164 -9.15 -1.16 11.94
N LYS A 165 -10.21 -0.36 11.75
CA LYS A 165 -10.38 0.99 12.32
C LYS A 165 -10.55 0.95 13.84
N GLU A 166 -11.27 -0.03 14.38
CA GLU A 166 -11.48 -0.14 15.82
C GLU A 166 -10.16 -0.42 16.56
N ASN A 167 -9.38 -1.38 16.06
CA ASN A 167 -8.15 -1.82 16.73
C ASN A 167 -6.94 -0.90 16.48
N GLY A 168 -6.89 -0.24 15.32
CA GLY A 168 -5.68 0.47 14.89
C GLY A 168 -5.23 1.59 15.82
N ARG A 169 -6.16 2.32 16.46
CA ARG A 169 -5.81 3.40 17.41
C ARG A 169 -5.04 2.88 18.61
N LYS A 170 -5.52 1.81 19.23
CA LYS A 170 -4.87 1.18 20.39
C LYS A 170 -3.45 0.74 20.02
N LEU A 171 -3.29 0.14 18.84
CA LEU A 171 -1.96 -0.26 18.35
C LEU A 171 -1.02 0.94 18.16
N ILE A 172 -1.52 2.09 17.68
CA ILE A 172 -0.70 3.31 17.57
C ILE A 172 -0.28 3.80 18.96
N GLN A 173 -1.19 3.84 19.93
CA GLN A 173 -0.91 4.27 21.30
C GLN A 173 0.13 3.37 21.99
N GLU A 174 0.03 2.07 21.77
CA GLU A 174 0.97 1.06 22.26
C GLU A 174 2.28 1.01 21.45
N LYS A 175 2.46 1.90 20.46
CA LYS A 175 3.65 1.91 19.57
C LYS A 175 3.85 0.59 18.80
N LYS A 176 2.75 -0.11 18.52
CA LYS A 176 2.65 -1.31 17.66
C LYS A 176 2.13 -1.01 16.26
N ALA A 177 1.78 0.24 15.98
CA ALA A 177 1.48 0.72 14.65
C ALA A 177 1.86 2.19 14.50
N ALA A 178 2.00 2.65 13.27
CA ALA A 178 2.24 4.04 12.93
C ALA A 178 1.42 4.48 11.72
N ILE A 179 0.93 5.72 11.75
CA ILE A 179 0.33 6.38 10.59
C ILE A 179 1.27 7.48 10.09
N ILE A 180 1.56 7.49 8.79
CA ILE A 180 2.34 8.53 8.13
C ILE A 180 1.45 9.24 7.12
N VAL A 181 1.35 10.56 7.23
CA VAL A 181 0.42 11.38 6.45
C VAL A 181 1.17 12.44 5.67
N ILE A 182 0.80 12.60 4.40
CA ILE A 182 1.12 13.79 3.61
C ILE A 182 -0.14 14.64 3.56
N GLN A 183 -0.04 15.87 4.05
CA GLN A 183 -1.13 16.84 4.11
C GLN A 183 -0.94 17.94 3.06
N HIS A 184 -2.03 18.41 2.48
CA HIS A 184 -2.10 19.70 1.78
C HIS A 184 -3.01 20.61 2.61
N GLY A 185 -2.40 21.57 3.33
CA GLY A 185 -3.12 22.30 4.38
C GLY A 185 -3.64 21.34 5.45
N ASP A 186 -4.95 21.37 5.71
CA ASP A 186 -5.62 20.45 6.65
C ASP A 186 -6.17 19.18 5.98
N HIS A 187 -5.92 18.99 4.68
CA HIS A 187 -6.48 17.89 3.91
C HIS A 187 -5.45 16.76 3.67
N PRO A 188 -5.70 15.53 4.15
CA PRO A 188 -4.78 14.44 3.89
C PRO A 188 -4.85 14.05 2.42
N ILE A 189 -3.69 14.00 1.75
CA ILE A 189 -3.59 13.61 0.33
C ILE A 189 -2.92 12.26 0.15
N HIS A 190 -2.23 11.77 1.17
CA HIS A 190 -1.69 10.41 1.25
C HIS A 190 -1.67 9.96 2.70
N ILE A 191 -2.06 8.71 2.95
CA ILE A 191 -1.99 8.08 4.26
C ILE A 191 -1.40 6.68 4.10
N SER A 192 -0.41 6.35 4.91
CA SER A 192 0.08 4.98 5.11
C SER A 192 -0.10 4.55 6.56
N PHE A 193 -0.61 3.33 6.74
CA PHE A 193 -0.71 2.65 8.02
C PHE A 193 0.27 1.48 8.01
N ASN A 194 1.12 1.41 9.04
CA ASN A 194 2.16 0.41 9.16
C ASN A 194 2.08 -0.26 10.52
N TYR A 195 2.18 -1.58 10.56
CA TYR A 195 2.38 -2.28 11.83
C TYR A 195 3.85 -2.20 12.26
N VAL A 196 4.07 -2.22 13.56
CA VAL A 196 5.38 -2.20 14.19
C VAL A 196 5.45 -3.35 15.18
N TRP A 197 6.49 -4.16 15.05
CA TRP A 197 6.77 -5.21 16.02
C TRP A 197 8.27 -5.24 16.29
N GLU A 198 8.67 -5.01 17.53
CA GLU A 198 10.07 -4.87 17.94
C GLU A 198 10.82 -3.85 17.05
N LYS A 199 11.83 -4.30 16.30
CA LYS A 199 12.61 -3.50 15.35
C LYS A 199 12.17 -3.66 13.90
N LEU A 200 10.97 -4.17 13.66
CA LEU A 200 10.39 -4.40 12.35
C LEU A 200 9.21 -3.46 12.09
N VAL A 201 9.13 -2.97 10.86
CA VAL A 201 8.00 -2.20 10.35
C VAL A 201 7.40 -2.94 9.16
N PHE A 202 6.08 -3.12 9.14
CA PHE A 202 5.37 -3.81 8.07
C PHE A 202 4.50 -2.82 7.30
N GLY A 203 4.82 -2.62 6.02
CA GLY A 203 4.13 -1.69 5.13
C GLY A 203 2.73 -2.17 4.71
N TYR A 204 1.75 -2.06 5.62
CA TYR A 204 0.44 -2.72 5.52
C TYR A 204 -0.50 -2.10 4.49
N VAL A 205 -1.05 -0.92 4.76
CA VAL A 205 -2.07 -0.28 3.90
C VAL A 205 -1.64 1.14 3.55
N ARG A 206 -1.88 1.53 2.30
CA ARG A 206 -1.62 2.90 1.82
C ARG A 206 -2.72 3.36 0.88
N GLY A 207 -3.08 4.63 0.97
CA GLY A 207 -4.03 5.30 0.10
C GLY A 207 -3.54 6.70 -0.25
N PHE A 208 -3.97 7.19 -1.40
CA PHE A 208 -3.69 8.57 -1.81
C PHE A 208 -4.84 9.12 -2.64
N ASP A 209 -4.94 10.44 -2.65
CA ASP A 209 -5.92 11.16 -3.44
C ASP A 209 -5.55 11.16 -4.93
N VAL A 210 -6.42 10.57 -5.76
CA VAL A 210 -6.25 10.36 -7.20
C VAL A 210 -6.08 11.67 -7.99
N ASP A 211 -6.55 12.80 -7.46
CA ASP A 211 -6.34 14.12 -8.05
C ASP A 211 -4.83 14.46 -8.13
N TYR A 212 -4.03 13.96 -7.18
CA TYR A 212 -2.57 14.15 -7.13
C TYR A 212 -1.79 13.06 -7.88
N SER A 213 -2.46 12.23 -8.70
CA SER A 213 -1.83 11.08 -9.38
C SER A 213 -0.57 11.41 -10.20
N LYS A 214 -0.39 12.66 -10.64
CA LYS A 214 0.81 13.12 -11.36
C LYS A 214 2.00 13.44 -10.46
N PHE A 215 1.79 13.59 -9.15
CA PHE A 215 2.84 13.95 -8.18
C PHE A 215 3.54 12.77 -7.52
N TYR A 216 3.27 11.53 -7.97
CA TYR A 216 4.02 10.35 -7.55
C TYR A 216 4.03 10.13 -6.03
N LEU A 217 2.90 10.40 -5.34
CA LEU A 217 2.80 10.37 -3.88
C LEU A 217 3.31 9.07 -3.26
N GLY A 218 3.08 7.91 -3.89
CA GLY A 218 3.59 6.62 -3.39
C GLY A 218 5.12 6.51 -3.35
N TYR A 219 5.86 7.18 -4.25
CA TYR A 219 7.32 7.23 -4.17
C TYR A 219 7.80 8.19 -3.09
N ILE A 220 7.09 9.31 -2.88
CA ILE A 220 7.38 10.26 -1.81
C ILE A 220 7.15 9.57 -0.46
N ASP A 221 6.01 8.88 -0.30
CA ASP A 221 5.67 8.07 0.87
C ASP A 221 6.81 7.10 1.23
N ILE A 222 7.26 6.25 0.31
CA ILE A 222 8.37 5.30 0.58
C ILE A 222 9.60 6.02 1.16
N LEU A 223 9.98 7.18 0.63
CA LEU A 223 11.12 7.94 1.17
C LEU A 223 10.85 8.44 2.60
N LEU A 224 9.66 8.95 2.86
CA LEU A 224 9.26 9.44 4.19
C LEU A 224 9.23 8.30 5.21
N GLN A 225 8.71 7.13 4.82
CA GLN A 225 8.64 5.96 5.68
C GLN A 225 10.04 5.45 6.03
N LEU A 226 10.93 5.34 5.05
CA LEU A 226 12.30 4.87 5.28
C LEU A 226 13.10 5.86 6.13
N ASP A 227 12.99 7.17 5.86
CA ASP A 227 13.64 8.20 6.67
C ASP A 227 13.14 8.17 8.13
N TRP A 228 11.82 8.03 8.32
CA TRP A 228 11.23 7.81 9.64
C TRP A 228 11.76 6.54 10.29
N CYS A 229 11.92 5.45 9.54
CA CYS A 229 12.44 4.20 10.08
C CYS A 229 13.89 4.32 10.57
N PHE A 230 14.75 4.99 9.79
CA PHE A 230 16.14 5.26 10.19
C PHE A 230 16.21 6.11 11.45
N LYS A 231 15.43 7.19 11.52
CA LYS A 231 15.36 8.09 12.69
C LYS A 231 14.90 7.37 13.97
N ASN A 232 14.03 6.36 13.83
CA ASN A 232 13.54 5.55 14.94
C ASN A 232 14.34 4.24 15.15
N GLN A 233 15.46 4.07 14.44
CA GLN A 233 16.38 2.94 14.58
C GLN A 233 15.72 1.56 14.37
N PHE A 234 14.72 1.50 13.48
CA PHE A 234 14.19 0.21 13.01
C PHE A 234 15.22 -0.50 12.13
N LYS A 235 15.16 -1.83 12.11
CA LYS A 235 16.17 -2.69 11.45
C LYS A 235 15.65 -3.34 10.19
N ILE A 236 14.34 -3.61 10.11
CA ILE A 236 13.73 -4.22 8.93
C ILE A 236 12.49 -3.42 8.55
N TYR A 237 12.36 -3.12 7.26
CA TYR A 237 11.10 -2.67 6.68
C TYR A 237 10.57 -3.74 5.73
N ASP A 238 9.52 -4.44 6.13
CA ASP A 238 8.88 -5.48 5.35
C ASP A 238 7.86 -4.88 4.37
N LEU A 239 8.02 -5.21 3.09
CA LEU A 239 7.15 -4.75 2.01
C LEU A 239 5.92 -5.68 1.83
N LEU A 240 5.80 -6.69 2.67
CA LEU A 240 4.77 -7.72 2.70
C LEU A 240 4.70 -8.50 1.37
N ARG A 241 3.58 -9.20 1.17
CA ARG A 241 3.29 -10.00 -0.03
C ARG A 241 3.37 -9.18 -1.32
N GLU A 242 3.57 -9.91 -2.42
CA GLU A 242 3.60 -9.42 -3.80
C GLU A 242 4.86 -8.61 -4.12
N ASN A 243 5.81 -9.27 -4.78
CA ASN A 243 7.05 -8.69 -5.30
C ASN A 243 6.81 -7.87 -6.58
N MET A 244 6.00 -6.81 -6.48
CA MET A 244 5.85 -5.84 -7.57
C MET A 244 7.20 -5.21 -7.92
N GLU A 245 7.43 -4.93 -9.20
CA GLU A 245 8.72 -4.42 -9.70
C GLU A 245 9.22 -3.18 -8.94
N TYR A 246 8.30 -2.29 -8.53
CA TYR A 246 8.70 -1.10 -7.76
C TYR A 246 9.20 -1.44 -6.35
N LYS A 247 8.63 -2.46 -5.68
CA LYS A 247 9.06 -2.94 -4.34
C LYS A 247 10.44 -3.57 -4.43
N LEU A 248 10.64 -4.44 -5.42
CA LEU A 248 11.90 -5.14 -5.66
C LEU A 248 13.09 -4.20 -5.90
N ARG A 249 12.85 -2.99 -6.41
CA ARG A 249 13.91 -1.98 -6.59
C ARG A 249 14.48 -1.44 -5.28
N PHE A 250 13.72 -1.53 -4.19
CA PHE A 250 14.15 -1.09 -2.86
C PHE A 250 14.59 -2.26 -1.97
N ALA A 251 14.04 -3.45 -2.20
CA ALA A 251 14.30 -4.64 -1.39
C ALA A 251 15.78 -5.05 -1.37
N ASP A 252 16.22 -5.54 -0.21
CA ASP A 252 17.48 -6.26 -0.04
C ASP A 252 17.33 -7.74 -0.29
N CYS A 253 16.21 -8.29 0.19
CA CYS A 253 15.95 -9.70 0.19
C CYS A 253 14.52 -9.96 -0.26
N THR A 254 14.35 -11.04 -0.99
CA THR A 254 13.05 -11.67 -1.23
C THR A 254 12.96 -12.92 -0.36
N TYR A 255 11.74 -13.30 0.00
CA TYR A 255 11.49 -14.50 0.78
C TYR A 255 10.16 -15.13 0.37
N LEU A 256 9.98 -16.40 0.73
CA LEU A 256 8.71 -17.08 0.62
C LEU A 256 8.06 -17.17 1.99
N TYR A 257 6.81 -16.74 2.09
CA TYR A 257 5.96 -17.05 3.22
C TYR A 257 5.82 -18.56 3.37
N ARG A 258 5.66 -19.02 4.60
CA ARG A 258 5.46 -20.43 4.91
C ARG A 258 4.12 -20.64 5.59
N THR A 259 3.47 -21.71 5.19
CA THR A 259 2.37 -22.31 5.94
C THR A 259 2.91 -23.50 6.69
N HIS A 260 2.76 -23.49 8.02
CA HIS A 260 3.13 -24.59 8.91
C HIS A 260 1.88 -25.38 9.27
N ILE A 261 1.96 -26.70 9.23
CA ILE A 261 0.90 -27.62 9.63
C ILE A 261 1.46 -28.42 10.78
N VAL A 262 1.01 -28.10 11.99
CA VAL A 262 1.44 -28.71 13.24
C VAL A 262 0.33 -29.62 13.73
N TYR A 263 0.65 -30.87 13.99
CA TYR A 263 -0.35 -31.89 14.31
C TYR A 263 0.19 -32.93 15.30
N PRO A 264 -0.67 -33.58 16.10
CA PRO A 264 -0.23 -34.61 17.03
C PRO A 264 0.19 -35.89 16.30
N GLN A 265 1.15 -36.63 16.87
CA GLN A 265 1.59 -37.91 16.33
C GLN A 265 0.52 -39.00 16.41
N LYS A 266 -0.33 -38.94 17.43
CA LYS A 266 -1.47 -39.83 17.65
C LYS A 266 -2.73 -39.00 17.93
N PRO A 267 -3.91 -39.48 17.54
CA PRO A 267 -4.17 -40.71 16.78
C PRO A 267 -3.82 -40.61 15.28
N VAL A 268 -3.58 -41.75 14.62
CA VAL A 268 -3.06 -41.84 13.23
C VAL A 268 -3.97 -41.16 12.20
N TYR A 269 -5.30 -41.17 12.40
CA TYR A 269 -6.22 -40.52 11.47
C TYR A 269 -5.98 -39.00 11.38
N LYS A 270 -5.59 -38.33 12.48
CA LYS A 270 -5.23 -36.90 12.47
C LYS A 270 -3.95 -36.64 11.69
N LYS A 271 -2.96 -37.54 11.80
CA LYS A 271 -1.73 -37.49 10.99
C LYS A 271 -2.06 -37.62 9.50
N VAL A 272 -2.88 -38.59 9.11
CA VAL A 272 -3.28 -38.76 7.69
C VAL A 272 -4.05 -37.53 7.18
N ALA A 273 -4.99 -37.01 7.95
CA ALA A 273 -5.74 -35.80 7.58
C ALA A 273 -4.82 -34.58 7.40
N SER A 274 -3.84 -34.40 8.29
CA SER A 274 -2.87 -33.30 8.21
C SER A 274 -1.92 -33.45 7.02
N LEU A 275 -1.51 -34.69 6.69
CA LEU A 275 -0.72 -34.97 5.49
C LEU A 275 -1.50 -34.72 4.20
N LYS A 276 -2.81 -35.02 4.17
CA LYS A 276 -3.67 -34.68 3.03
C LYS A 276 -3.78 -33.17 2.83
N GLN A 277 -3.95 -32.41 3.92
CA GLN A 277 -3.97 -30.94 3.87
C GLN A 277 -2.63 -30.38 3.39
N TRP A 278 -1.52 -30.90 3.93
CA TRP A 278 -0.17 -30.55 3.48
C TRP A 278 0.01 -30.81 1.99
N LEU A 279 -0.37 -32.01 1.51
CA LEU A 279 -0.25 -32.39 0.11
C LEU A 279 -1.12 -31.48 -0.77
N SER A 280 -2.34 -31.16 -0.35
CA SER A 280 -3.22 -30.24 -1.09
C SER A 280 -2.57 -28.87 -1.28
N ILE A 281 -2.03 -28.28 -0.21
CA ILE A 281 -1.37 -26.97 -0.26
C ILE A 281 -0.06 -27.05 -1.06
N SER A 282 0.72 -28.12 -0.90
CA SER A 282 1.94 -28.35 -1.67
C SER A 282 1.65 -28.49 -3.17
N LEU A 283 0.61 -29.24 -3.57
CA LEU A 283 0.21 -29.33 -4.97
C LEU A 283 -0.25 -27.98 -5.53
N GLU A 284 -0.96 -27.18 -4.74
CA GLU A 284 -1.38 -25.83 -5.15
C GLU A 284 -0.17 -24.91 -5.42
N PHE A 285 0.78 -24.84 -4.48
CA PHE A 285 1.91 -23.90 -4.56
C PHE A 285 3.14 -24.42 -5.30
N ASP A 286 3.50 -25.69 -5.15
CA ASP A 286 4.70 -26.26 -5.76
C ASP A 286 4.44 -26.76 -7.20
N VAL A 287 3.18 -27.02 -7.57
CA VAL A 287 2.82 -27.55 -8.90
C VAL A 287 1.89 -26.62 -9.67
N TYR A 288 0.68 -26.37 -9.17
CA TYR A 288 -0.36 -25.66 -9.93
C TYR A 288 0.06 -24.24 -10.29
N TYR A 289 0.44 -23.41 -9.32
CA TYR A 289 0.83 -22.02 -9.59
C TYR A 289 2.04 -21.90 -10.54
N PRO A 290 3.16 -22.63 -10.35
CA PRO A 290 4.30 -22.61 -11.28
C PRO A 290 3.94 -23.06 -12.70
N VAL A 291 3.10 -24.08 -12.84
CA VAL A 291 2.63 -24.56 -14.16
C VAL A 291 1.78 -23.49 -14.85
N ILE A 292 0.81 -22.91 -14.15
CA ILE A 292 -0.04 -21.86 -14.69
C ILE A 292 0.76 -20.62 -15.07
N ASP A 293 1.75 -20.22 -14.28
CA ASP A 293 2.59 -19.05 -14.60
C ASP A 293 3.45 -19.30 -15.84
N LYS A 294 4.06 -20.50 -15.97
CA LYS A 294 4.76 -20.90 -17.21
C LYS A 294 3.83 -20.88 -18.42
N LEU A 295 2.62 -21.42 -18.30
CA LEU A 295 1.61 -21.42 -19.37
C LEU A 295 1.20 -19.99 -19.76
N LYS A 296 0.96 -19.11 -18.78
CA LYS A 296 0.69 -17.68 -19.02
C LYS A 296 1.87 -16.99 -19.72
N GLY A 297 3.10 -17.32 -19.34
CA GLY A 297 4.32 -16.84 -19.99
C GLY A 297 4.41 -17.25 -21.46
N ILE A 298 4.06 -18.50 -21.78
CA ILE A 298 3.98 -18.99 -23.17
C ILE A 298 2.88 -18.26 -23.92
N TYR A 299 1.67 -18.18 -23.36
CA TYR A 299 0.53 -17.47 -23.95
C TYR A 299 0.87 -16.01 -24.31
N ARG A 300 1.57 -15.29 -23.42
CA ARG A 300 2.01 -13.90 -23.66
C ARG A 300 3.00 -13.76 -24.82
N LYS A 301 3.80 -14.80 -25.10
CA LYS A 301 4.78 -14.81 -26.20
C LYS A 301 4.17 -15.16 -27.56
N ILE A 302 3.00 -15.79 -27.60
CA ILE A 302 2.31 -16.10 -28.85
C ILE A 302 1.77 -14.81 -29.48
N PRO A 303 2.17 -14.43 -30.71
CA PRO A 303 1.82 -13.14 -31.30
C PRO A 303 0.38 -13.08 -31.84
N PHE A 304 -0.21 -14.22 -32.23
CA PHE A 304 -1.50 -14.28 -32.93
C PHE A 304 -2.72 -14.50 -32.02
N LEU A 305 -2.52 -14.72 -30.72
CA LEU A 305 -3.64 -14.86 -29.79
C LEU A 305 -4.21 -13.48 -29.42
N PRO A 306 -5.54 -13.33 -29.33
CA PRO A 306 -6.17 -12.07 -28.98
C PRO A 306 -5.75 -11.67 -27.56
N LYS A 307 -4.79 -10.75 -27.46
CA LYS A 307 -4.38 -10.17 -26.18
C LYS A 307 -5.37 -9.07 -25.85
N ARG A 308 -6.18 -9.28 -24.82
CA ARG A 308 -7.11 -8.27 -24.28
C ARG A 308 -6.30 -7.07 -23.76
N ARG A 309 -6.01 -6.09 -24.62
CA ARG A 309 -5.46 -4.80 -24.18
C ARG A 309 -6.62 -4.00 -23.60
N ARG A 310 -6.67 -3.87 -22.26
CA ARG A 310 -7.51 -2.83 -21.63
C ARG A 310 -6.98 -1.49 -22.15
N GLN A 311 -7.73 -0.86 -23.04
CA GLN A 311 -7.43 0.49 -23.50
C GLN A 311 -7.81 1.44 -22.36
N ILE A 312 -6.80 1.97 -21.67
CA ILE A 312 -7.03 2.99 -20.64
C ILE A 312 -7.46 4.24 -21.39
N LYS A 313 -8.77 4.55 -21.37
CA LYS A 313 -9.28 5.81 -21.91
C LYS A 313 -8.77 6.94 -21.04
N SER A 314 -8.17 7.96 -21.65
CA SER A 314 -7.80 9.17 -20.90
C SER A 314 -9.07 9.89 -20.45
N LEU A 315 -9.12 10.34 -19.21
CA LEU A 315 -10.28 11.05 -18.66
C LEU A 315 -10.37 12.49 -19.21
N TYR A 316 -9.20 13.07 -19.47
CA TYR A 316 -9.05 14.41 -20.04
C TYR A 316 -7.74 14.52 -20.83
N TYR A 317 -7.60 15.59 -21.60
CA TYR A 317 -6.35 15.98 -22.26
C TYR A 317 -6.06 17.47 -22.08
N LEU A 318 -4.77 17.83 -22.10
CA LEU A 318 -4.28 19.20 -21.95
C LEU A 318 -3.66 19.65 -23.28
N ASP A 319 -4.26 20.66 -23.89
CA ASP A 319 -3.82 21.21 -25.17
C ASP A 319 -3.26 22.63 -25.02
N GLU A 320 -2.48 23.05 -26.02
CA GLU A 320 -2.08 24.45 -26.16
C GLU A 320 -3.29 25.32 -26.45
N VAL A 321 -3.27 26.54 -25.91
CA VAL A 321 -4.29 27.54 -26.19
C VAL A 321 -3.92 28.30 -27.45
N SER A 322 -4.86 28.50 -28.37
CA SER A 322 -4.63 29.27 -29.59
C SER A 322 -4.45 30.77 -29.29
N GLY A 323 -3.85 31.52 -30.23
CA GLY A 323 -3.63 32.96 -30.09
C GLY A 323 -4.92 33.76 -29.87
N GLU A 324 -6.00 33.38 -30.56
CA GLU A 324 -7.31 34.02 -30.43
C GLU A 324 -7.95 33.77 -29.06
N GLU A 325 -7.93 32.52 -28.58
CA GLU A 325 -8.44 32.16 -27.25
C GLU A 325 -7.69 32.89 -26.14
N ARG A 326 -6.36 33.04 -26.30
CA ARG A 326 -5.52 33.79 -25.36
C ARG A 326 -5.90 35.27 -25.31
N SER A 327 -6.09 35.91 -26.46
CA SER A 327 -6.53 37.30 -26.53
C SER A 327 -7.89 37.51 -25.87
N LYS A 328 -8.85 36.60 -26.09
CA LYS A 328 -10.19 36.68 -25.47
C LYS A 328 -10.12 36.52 -23.94
N LEU A 329 -9.30 35.60 -23.44
CA LEU A 329 -9.05 35.42 -22.00
C LEU A 329 -8.42 36.66 -21.35
N GLU A 330 -7.49 37.32 -22.04
CA GLU A 330 -6.85 38.55 -21.56
C GLU A 330 -7.82 39.75 -21.57
N GLN A 331 -8.78 39.77 -22.49
CA GLN A 331 -9.87 40.74 -22.54
C GLN A 331 -10.95 40.52 -21.46
N GLY A 332 -10.86 39.47 -20.64
CA GLY A 332 -11.77 39.24 -19.51
C GLY A 332 -13.15 38.68 -19.89
N THR A 333 -13.32 38.15 -21.11
CA THR A 333 -14.61 37.61 -21.57
C THR A 333 -15.02 36.29 -20.91
N TYR A 334 -14.10 35.61 -20.22
CA TYR A 334 -14.35 34.31 -19.60
C TYR A 334 -14.61 34.43 -18.10
N GLN A 335 -15.62 33.69 -17.63
CA GLN A 335 -15.93 33.62 -16.21
C GLN A 335 -14.90 32.77 -15.45
N THR A 336 -14.41 33.30 -14.32
CA THR A 336 -13.58 32.53 -13.40
C THR A 336 -14.42 31.49 -12.67
N VAL A 337 -13.84 30.32 -12.46
CA VAL A 337 -14.51 29.19 -11.83
C VAL A 337 -13.73 28.76 -10.60
N ASN A 338 -14.45 28.49 -9.51
CA ASN A 338 -13.85 27.90 -8.32
C ASN A 338 -13.58 26.41 -8.57
N LEU A 339 -12.32 26.02 -8.38
CA LEU A 339 -11.84 24.64 -8.60
C LEU A 339 -12.50 23.62 -7.66
N TYR A 340 -12.87 24.03 -6.44
CA TYR A 340 -13.34 23.14 -5.38
C TYR A 340 -14.84 22.89 -5.42
N SER A 341 -15.63 23.84 -5.93
CA SER A 341 -17.09 23.76 -5.99
C SER A 341 -17.63 23.35 -7.37
N ASN A 342 -16.76 22.99 -8.32
CA ASN A 342 -17.19 22.67 -9.67
C ASN A 342 -17.78 21.24 -9.77
N PRO A 343 -18.88 21.04 -10.52
CA PRO A 343 -19.47 19.71 -10.72
C PRO A 343 -18.61 18.76 -11.57
N GLN A 344 -17.63 19.25 -12.33
CA GLN A 344 -16.74 18.41 -13.14
C GLN A 344 -15.72 17.70 -12.24
N ILE A 345 -15.94 16.41 -12.01
CA ILE A 345 -15.19 15.56 -11.07
C ILE A 345 -13.69 15.49 -11.39
N TYR A 346 -13.30 15.59 -12.67
CA TYR A 346 -11.90 15.49 -13.10
C TYR A 346 -11.18 16.83 -13.22
N LEU A 347 -11.83 17.95 -12.90
CA LEU A 347 -11.24 19.28 -13.05
C LEU A 347 -10.05 19.51 -12.11
N LYS A 348 -10.14 19.04 -10.85
CA LYS A 348 -9.04 19.07 -9.89
C LYS A 348 -7.84 18.30 -10.40
N ARG A 349 -8.05 17.06 -10.83
CA ARG A 349 -7.01 16.22 -11.44
C ARG A 349 -6.35 16.87 -12.65
N ALA A 350 -7.11 17.52 -13.52
CA ALA A 350 -6.57 18.23 -14.69
C ALA A 350 -5.78 19.48 -14.29
N ALA A 351 -6.29 20.27 -13.34
CA ALA A 351 -5.61 21.42 -12.78
C ALA A 351 -4.27 21.04 -12.13
N TYR A 352 -4.25 19.98 -11.34
CA TYR A 352 -3.03 19.51 -10.68
C TYR A 352 -2.04 18.91 -11.70
N HIS A 353 -2.52 18.26 -12.77
CA HIS A 353 -1.66 17.85 -13.87
C HIS A 353 -1.03 19.04 -14.58
N PHE A 354 -1.79 20.11 -14.82
CA PHE A 354 -1.25 21.36 -15.33
C PHE A 354 -0.18 21.94 -14.40
N LEU A 355 -0.45 22.05 -13.10
CA LEU A 355 0.52 22.55 -12.11
C LEU A 355 1.79 21.70 -12.02
N TYR A 356 1.67 20.38 -12.19
CA TYR A 356 2.82 19.48 -12.28
C TYR A 356 3.74 19.83 -13.46
N LEU A 357 3.16 20.18 -14.62
CA LEU A 357 3.88 20.53 -15.85
C LEU A 357 4.41 21.96 -15.82
N SER A 358 3.53 22.92 -15.52
CA SER A 358 3.82 24.36 -15.45
C SER A 358 4.77 24.70 -14.32
N LYS A 359 4.77 23.83 -13.30
CA LYS A 359 5.57 24.00 -12.11
C LYS A 359 5.14 25.24 -11.30
N ASP A 360 3.94 25.78 -11.47
CA ASP A 360 3.50 26.95 -10.71
C ASP A 360 2.91 26.58 -9.34
N ASN A 361 2.90 27.52 -8.41
CA ASN A 361 2.19 27.37 -7.13
C ASN A 361 0.67 27.42 -7.36
N LEU A 362 -0.09 26.61 -6.62
CA LEU A 362 -1.55 26.55 -6.69
C LEU A 362 -2.23 27.91 -6.54
N GLU A 363 -1.70 28.82 -5.71
CA GLU A 363 -2.25 30.17 -5.50
C GLU A 363 -2.26 31.02 -6.77
N ASN A 364 -1.36 30.73 -7.72
CA ASN A 364 -1.29 31.44 -8.99
C ASN A 364 -2.21 30.85 -10.06
N LEU A 365 -2.88 29.73 -9.76
CA LEU A 365 -3.77 29.08 -10.71
C LEU A 365 -5.06 29.88 -10.87
N LYS A 366 -5.37 30.26 -12.11
CA LYS A 366 -6.68 30.77 -12.50
C LYS A 366 -7.36 29.77 -13.41
N VAL A 367 -8.61 29.45 -13.10
CA VAL A 367 -9.44 28.54 -13.88
C VAL A 367 -10.57 29.32 -14.51
N TYR A 368 -10.73 29.16 -15.81
CA TYR A 368 -11.79 29.80 -16.59
C TYR A 368 -12.62 28.72 -17.27
N ARG A 369 -13.91 29.00 -17.46
CA ARG A 369 -14.81 28.13 -18.23
C ARG A 369 -15.18 28.81 -19.53
N ASP A 370 -15.19 28.03 -20.61
CA ASP A 370 -15.64 28.52 -21.89
C ASP A 370 -17.15 28.87 -21.86
N PRO A 371 -17.55 30.08 -22.27
CA PRO A 371 -18.95 30.50 -22.23
C PRO A 371 -19.81 29.80 -23.30
N VAL A 372 -19.20 29.29 -24.37
CA VAL A 372 -19.88 28.61 -25.48
C VAL A 372 -19.91 27.11 -25.26
N THR A 373 -18.81 26.54 -24.77
CA THR A 373 -18.65 25.08 -24.61
C THR A 373 -18.46 24.70 -23.13
N PRO A 374 -19.53 24.28 -22.43
CA PRO A 374 -19.51 24.10 -20.97
C PRO A 374 -18.53 23.03 -20.45
N ASN A 375 -18.02 22.16 -21.31
CA ASN A 375 -17.06 21.08 -21.02
C ASN A 375 -15.60 21.47 -21.30
N ILE A 376 -15.33 22.71 -21.71
CA ILE A 376 -13.99 23.22 -21.96
C ILE A 376 -13.60 24.18 -20.84
N PHE A 377 -12.40 23.98 -20.32
CA PHE A 377 -11.82 24.82 -19.28
C PHE A 377 -10.44 25.30 -19.69
N TYR A 378 -10.06 26.48 -19.22
CA TYR A 378 -8.72 27.03 -19.42
C TYR A 378 -8.04 27.18 -18.07
N LEU A 379 -6.79 26.70 -18.00
CA LEU A 379 -5.94 26.74 -16.82
C LEU A 379 -4.80 27.72 -17.11
N LYS A 380 -4.73 28.80 -16.34
CA LYS A 380 -3.70 29.83 -16.47
C LYS A 380 -2.83 29.86 -15.22
N GLY A 381 -1.53 29.70 -15.42
CA GLY A 381 -0.51 29.93 -14.41
C GLY A 381 0.19 31.28 -14.63
N LEU A 382 1.39 31.43 -14.08
CA LEU A 382 2.19 32.66 -14.22
C LEU A 382 2.73 32.84 -15.65
N LYS A 383 3.23 31.75 -16.24
CA LYS A 383 3.93 31.79 -17.54
C LYS A 383 3.25 30.99 -18.64
N THR A 384 2.47 29.99 -18.25
CA THR A 384 1.88 29.02 -19.18
C THR A 384 0.38 28.97 -19.03
N MET A 385 -0.29 28.55 -20.10
CA MET A 385 -1.72 28.40 -20.13
C MET A 385 -2.06 27.17 -20.95
N LYS A 386 -3.05 26.40 -20.51
CA LYS A 386 -3.49 25.17 -21.17
C LYS A 386 -5.01 25.12 -21.27
N LYS A 387 -5.50 24.50 -22.32
CA LYS A 387 -6.90 24.14 -22.51
C LYS A 387 -7.13 22.72 -22.04
N VAL A 388 -8.22 22.48 -21.33
CA VAL A 388 -8.63 21.16 -20.86
C VAL A 388 -9.87 20.72 -21.61
N HIS A 389 -9.80 19.50 -22.10
CA HIS A 389 -10.93 18.81 -22.71
C HIS A 389 -11.24 17.54 -21.93
N PHE A 390 -12.50 17.34 -21.59
CA PHE A 390 -12.98 16.14 -20.91
C PHE A 390 -13.62 15.20 -21.93
N ASN A 391 -13.24 13.92 -21.86
CA ASN A 391 -13.91 12.88 -22.63
C ASN A 391 -15.25 12.58 -21.91
N GLN A 392 -16.38 12.92 -22.51
CA GLN A 392 -17.71 12.79 -21.88
C GLN A 392 -17.95 11.39 -21.30
N SER A 393 -18.14 11.33 -19.98
CA SER A 393 -19.11 10.50 -19.24
C SER A 393 -18.87 10.76 -17.74
N GLU A 394 -19.94 10.78 -16.95
CA GLU A 394 -19.98 11.06 -15.49
C GLU A 394 -20.09 12.54 -15.09
N THR A 395 -21.12 13.22 -15.60
CA THR A 395 -21.88 14.14 -14.76
C THR A 395 -22.64 13.30 -13.72
N ARG A 396 -22.52 13.62 -12.42
CA ARG A 396 -23.43 13.07 -11.40
C ARG A 396 -24.86 13.42 -11.80
N ASN A 397 -25.63 12.43 -12.25
CA ASN A 397 -27.05 12.47 -11.98
C ASN A 397 -27.17 12.34 -10.46
N GLY A 398 -27.78 13.34 -9.83
CA GLY A 398 -28.17 13.22 -8.44
C GLY A 398 -29.23 12.14 -8.38
N ASP A 399 -28.95 11.05 -7.66
CA ASP A 399 -29.97 10.14 -7.19
C ASP A 399 -30.76 10.86 -6.08
N LEU A 400 -31.68 11.72 -6.54
CA LEU A 400 -32.98 11.88 -5.90
C LEU A 400 -33.89 10.90 -6.64
N GLU A 401 -34.21 9.77 -6.01
CA GLU A 401 -35.58 9.24 -5.87
C GLU A 401 -35.58 7.81 -5.30
N SER A 402 -36.45 7.65 -4.29
CA SER A 402 -36.99 6.46 -3.60
C SER A 402 -36.04 5.51 -2.86
#